data_AF-A0A1H6QGG0-F1
#
_entry.id   AF-A0A1H6QGG0-F1
#
_cell.length_a   1.000
_cell.length_b   1.000
_cell.length_c   1.000
_cell.angle_alpha   90.00
_cell.angle_beta   90.00
_cell.angle_gamma   90.00
#
_symmetry.space_group_name_H-M   'P 1'
#
loop_
_entity.id
_entity.type
_entity.pdbx_description
1 polymer ?
#
loop_
_entity_poly.entity_id
_entity_poly.type
_entity_poly.pdbx_seq_one_letter_code
_entity_poly.pdbx_strand_id
1 'polypeptide(L)' 'MGQMIQLDDELIRINTSKNCIEYSNNNGRSWHNRSMASSMMGTMQDLINNGKELLVTTSKGLYYSSNKGRSWHKRS' A
#
# COMPACT_ATOMS: atom_id res chain seq x y z
N MET A 1 -0.98 13.82 -1.07
CA MET A 1 -0.22 13.61 0.19
C MET A 1 0.00 12.12 0.29
N GLY A 2 1.24 11.64 0.30
CA GLY A 2 1.50 10.20 0.36
C GLY A 2 1.14 9.67 1.75
N GLN A 3 0.13 8.82 1.85
CA GLN A 3 -0.23 8.21 3.13
C GLN A 3 0.83 7.18 3.54
N MET A 4 1.44 7.44 4.69
CA MET A 4 2.35 6.54 5.40
C MET A 4 1.61 6.04 6.64
N ILE A 5 1.62 4.73 6.82
CA ILE A 5 0.99 4.04 7.95
C ILE A 5 2.03 3.22 8.69
N GLN A 6 1.85 3.06 10.00
CA GLN A 6 2.63 2.10 10.77
C GLN A 6 1.87 0.78 10.82
N LEU A 7 2.57 -0.30 10.50
CA LEU A 7 2.08 -1.66 10.55
C LEU A 7 3.05 -2.49 11.38
N ASP A 8 2.64 -2.80 12.62
CA ASP A 8 3.49 -3.53 13.56
C ASP A 8 4.76 -2.70 13.84
N ASP A 9 5.95 -3.24 13.58
CA ASP A 9 7.24 -2.55 13.67
C ASP A 9 7.72 -1.90 12.34
N GLU A 10 6.94 -2.05 11.26
CA GLU A 10 7.32 -1.56 9.93
C GLU A 10 6.47 -0.34 9.52
N LEU A 11 7.07 0.62 8.83
CA LEU A 11 6.34 1.69 8.14
C LEU A 11 5.98 1.23 6.74
N ILE A 12 4.77 1.49 6.29
CA ILE A 12 4.31 1.22 4.93
C ILE A 12 3.82 2.52 4.31
N ARG A 13 4.15 2.74 3.03
CA ARG A 13 3.67 3.89 2.26
C ARG A 13 3.34 3.50 0.84
N ILE A 14 2.53 4.36 0.20
CA ILE A 14 2.37 4.35 -1.26
C ILE A 14 3.39 5.26 -1.92
N ASN A 15 4.00 4.77 -3.00
CA ASN A 15 4.79 5.56 -3.92
C ASN A 15 3.96 5.80 -5.18
N THR A 16 3.37 6.99 -5.29
CA THR A 16 2.48 7.36 -6.40
C THR A 16 3.23 7.46 -7.73
N SER A 17 4.51 7.85 -7.72
CA SER A 17 5.34 7.96 -8.93
C SER A 17 5.68 6.59 -9.53
N LYS A 18 6.01 5.62 -8.68
CA LYS A 18 6.31 4.24 -9.11
C LYS A 18 5.10 3.32 -9.11
N ASN A 19 3.97 3.83 -8.62
CA ASN A 19 2.74 3.07 -8.40
C ASN A 19 3.01 1.75 -7.66
N CYS A 20 3.78 1.82 -6.57
CA CYS A 20 4.14 0.67 -5.74
C CYS A 20 3.93 0.96 -4.25
N ILE A 21 3.79 -0.09 -3.46
CA ILE A 21 3.80 -0.05 -2.00
C ILE A 21 5.23 -0.31 -1.56
N GLU A 22 5.73 0.57 -0.70
CA GLU A 22 7.04 0.45 -0.11
C GLU A 22 6.91 0.24 1.40
N TYR A 23 7.83 -0.51 1.98
CA TYR A 23 7.94 -0.69 3.41
C TYR A 23 9.32 -0.30 3.92
N SER A 24 9.39 0.11 5.18
CA SER A 24 10.61 0.51 5.87
C SER A 24 10.66 -0.14 7.24
N ASN A 25 11.78 -0.81 7.52
CA ASN A 25 12.09 -1.46 8.80
C ASN A 25 13.09 -0.63 9.62
N ASN A 26 13.40 0.60 9.19
CA ASN A 26 14.36 1.48 9.83
C ASN A 26 13.79 2.89 10.04
N ASN A 27 12.52 2.93 10.44
CA ASN A 27 11.79 4.15 10.78
C ASN A 27 11.81 5.20 9.66
N GLY A 28 11.72 4.77 8.40
CA GLY A 28 11.59 5.63 7.23
C GLY A 28 12.91 6.06 6.60
N ARG A 29 14.06 5.57 7.08
CA ARG A 29 15.39 5.90 6.53
C ARG A 29 15.64 5.27 5.16
N SER A 30 15.21 4.03 4.94
CA SER A 30 15.22 3.36 3.63
C SER A 30 13.90 2.66 3.38
N TRP A 31 13.56 2.54 2.09
CA TRP A 31 12.29 2.00 1.63
C TRP A 31 12.54 0.88 0.63
N HIS A 32 11.89 -0.24 0.85
CA HIS A 32 11.96 -1.43 0.02
C HIS A 32 10.62 -1.67 -0.65
N ASN A 33 10.61 -2.08 -1.91
CA ASN A 33 9.37 -2.42 -2.61
C ASN A 33 8.74 -3.67 -1.99
N ARG A 34 7.49 -3.56 -1.56
CA ARG A 34 6.70 -4.69 -1.05
C ARG A 34 5.81 -5.30 -2.13
N SER A 35 5.11 -4.45 -2.86
CA SER A 35 4.21 -4.86 -3.94
C SER A 35 4.09 -3.75 -4.97
N MET A 36 3.90 -4.11 -6.23
CA MET A 36 3.61 -3.14 -7.29
C MET A 36 2.13 -3.19 -7.63
N ALA A 37 1.52 -2.03 -7.92
CA ALA A 37 0.16 -2.02 -8.43
C ALA A 37 0.13 -2.74 -9.78
N SER A 38 -0.81 -3.67 -9.92
CA SER A 38 -1.07 -4.29 -11.22
C SER A 38 -1.74 -3.28 -12.15
N SER A 39 -1.57 -3.44 -13.47
CA SER A 39 -2.25 -2.64 -14.49
C SER A 39 -3.79 -2.66 -14.33
N MET A 40 -4.33 -3.74 -13.76
CA MET A 40 -5.76 -3.88 -13.44
C MET A 40 -6.21 -3.00 -12.27
N MET A 41 -5.31 -2.66 -11.34
CA MET A 41 -5.58 -1.79 -10.20
C MET A 41 -5.58 -0.31 -10.59
N GLY A 42 -4.81 0.09 -11.60
CA GLY A 42 -4.63 1.50 -11.94
C GLY A 42 -3.68 2.20 -10.97
N THR A 43 -3.83 3.51 -10.81
CA THR A 43 -2.93 4.34 -10.00
C THR A 43 -3.36 4.34 -8.54
N MET A 44 -2.49 3.91 -7.64
CA MET A 44 -2.72 4.00 -6.20
C MET A 44 -2.69 5.47 -5.76
N GLN A 45 -3.74 5.89 -5.07
CA GLN A 45 -3.92 7.26 -4.60
C GLN A 45 -3.82 7.35 -3.09
N ASP A 46 -4.35 6.34 -2.38
CA ASP A 46 -4.45 6.36 -0.92
C ASP A 46 -4.24 4.97 -0.30
N LEU A 47 -3.76 4.94 0.96
CA LEU A 47 -3.48 3.72 1.72
C LEU A 47 -3.90 3.88 3.18
N ILE A 48 -4.92 3.12 3.57
CA ILE A 48 -5.54 3.14 4.89
C ILE A 48 -5.26 1.82 5.59
N ASN A 49 -4.91 1.88 6.88
CA ASN A 49 -4.83 0.70 7.72
C ASN A 49 -6.17 0.48 8.45
N ASN A 50 -6.88 -0.62 8.16
CA ASN A 50 -8.11 -0.99 8.84
C ASN A 50 -7.87 -1.98 10.01
N GLY A 51 -6.61 -2.10 10.47
CA GLY A 51 -6.20 -2.99 11.55
C GLY A 51 -6.08 -4.45 11.12
N LYS A 52 -7.15 -5.03 10.57
CA LYS A 52 -7.18 -6.42 10.07
C LYS A 52 -6.64 -6.55 8.64
N GLU A 53 -6.80 -5.50 7.85
CA GLU A 53 -6.46 -5.47 6.44
C GLU A 53 -6.01 -4.06 6.04
N LEU A 54 -5.19 -3.96 5.01
CA LEU A 54 -4.84 -2.70 4.38
C LEU A 54 -5.84 -2.41 3.26
N LEU A 55 -6.24 -1.16 3.13
CA LEU A 55 -7.12 -0.68 2.09
C LEU A 55 -6.37 0.30 1.22
N VAL A 56 -6.47 0.13 -0.10
CA VAL A 56 -5.86 1.03 -1.07
C VAL A 56 -6.93 1.54 -2.01
N THR A 57 -7.02 2.86 -2.09
CA THR A 57 -7.87 3.54 -3.05
C THR A 57 -7.07 3.76 -4.32
N THR A 58 -7.57 3.25 -5.45
CA THR A 58 -6.94 3.44 -6.75
C THR A 58 -7.88 4.17 -7.72
N SER A 59 -7.34 4.60 -8.86
CA SER A 59 -8.15 5.16 -9.94
C SER A 59 -9.17 4.19 -10.55
N LYS A 60 -9.05 2.88 -10.32
CA LYS A 60 -10.01 1.86 -10.81
C LYS A 60 -10.92 1.28 -9.72
N GLY A 61 -10.84 1.80 -8.50
CA GLY A 61 -11.70 1.41 -7.37
C GLY A 61 -10.92 1.11 -6.10
N LEU A 62 -11.60 0.48 -5.15
CA LEU A 62 -11.03 0.13 -3.86
C LEU A 62 -10.46 -1.29 -3.89
N TYR A 63 -9.26 -1.45 -3.33
CA TYR A 63 -8.58 -2.72 -3.17
C TYR A 63 -8.25 -2.95 -1.70
N TYR A 64 -8.16 -4.20 -1.29
CA TYR A 64 -7.79 -4.57 0.08
C TYR A 64 -6.73 -5.67 0.10
N SER A 65 -5.95 -5.70 1.17
CA SER A 65 -4.91 -6.70 1.41
C SER A 65 -5.00 -7.22 2.84
N SER A 66 -5.28 -8.51 2.99
CA SER A 66 -5.19 -9.23 4.26
C SER A 66 -3.75 -9.69 4.58
N ASN A 67 -2.82 -9.59 3.63
CA ASN A 67 -1.45 -10.09 3.73
C ASN A 67 -0.44 -8.95 3.88
N LYS A 68 -0.75 -7.95 4.71
CA LYS A 68 0.15 -6.82 5.02
C LYS A 68 0.67 -6.09 3.75
N GLY A 69 -0.13 -6.00 2.70
CA GLY A 69 0.21 -5.30 1.45
C GLY A 69 1.07 -6.12 0.48
N ARG A 70 1.17 -7.44 0.64
CA ARG A 70 1.87 -8.33 -0.31
C ARG A 70 1.02 -8.65 -1.55
N SER A 71 -0.28 -8.81 -1.37
CA SER A 71 -1.25 -9.09 -2.44
C SER A 71 -2.50 -8.23 -2.26
N TRP A 72 -3.08 -7.78 -3.37
CA TRP A 72 -4.24 -6.88 -3.36
C TRP A 72 -5.41 -7.54 -4.08
N HIS A 73 -6.58 -7.49 -3.46
CA HIS A 73 -7.83 -8.01 -4.00
C HIS A 73 -8.81 -6.85 -4.18
N LYS A 74 -9.50 -6.82 -5.32
CA LYS A 74 -10.52 -5.80 -5.57
C LYS A 74 -11.63 -5.98 -4.53
N ARG A 75 -12.02 -4.89 -3.86
CA ARG A 75 -13.24 -4.86 -3.06
C ARG A 75 -14.38 -4.54 -4.03
N SER A 76 -15.19 -5.55 -4.34
CA SER A 76 -16.35 -5.45 -5.24
C SER A 76 -17.45 -4.61 -4.64
#